data_AF-A0A9P6B9H3-F1
#
_entry.id   AF-A0A9P6B9H3-F1
#
_cell.length_a   1.000
_cell.length_b   1.000
_cell.length_c   1.000
_cell.angle_alpha   90.00
_cell.angle_beta   90.00
_cell.angle_gamma   90.00
#
_symmetry.space_group_name_H-M   'P 1'
#
loop_
_entity.id
_entity.type
_entity.pdbx_description
1 polymer ?
#
loop_
_entity_poly.entity_id
_entity_poly.type
_entity_poly.pdbx_seq_one_letter_code
_entity_poly.pdbx_strand_id
1 'polypeptide(L)'
;MPVGTIVPPSSGPQMPFMMKFHESHQEPVEELLNTKEWSLLTNMMDTYFPAIAKKYCCCDEYWRGHMNGAIKVISSLFFLVSINASLSEHVKTWPHCDRKNVAIGICAIFIFGFFDDTEQAWLVNLEANIVVQLPTRVFFLFPSALVTHWNLDKKEFYSSQYPLQFIMTPKGQCPNGLNEQPLHKIDSGRGSLVFFTPGQMFVPLYSGGLDSVGEALQARRTGAPWLDVHQDMETCFPCLDRGKPSDL
;
A
#
# COMPACT_ATOMS: atom_id res chain seq x y z
N MET A 1 -7.59 -48.62 6.79
CA MET A 1 -7.75 -47.18 7.09
C MET A 1 -8.36 -46.53 5.86
N PRO A 2 -9.41 -45.72 5.96
CA PRO A 2 -9.98 -45.09 4.79
C PRO A 2 -9.00 -44.03 4.26
N VAL A 3 -8.77 -44.06 2.95
CA VAL A 3 -7.99 -43.07 2.21
C VAL A 3 -8.72 -41.74 2.35
N GLY A 4 -8.09 -40.79 3.05
CA GLY A 4 -8.64 -39.44 3.20
C GLY A 4 -8.85 -38.83 1.82
N THR A 5 -10.09 -38.45 1.54
CA THR A 5 -10.45 -37.62 0.38
C THR A 5 -9.63 -36.34 0.48
N ILE A 6 -8.68 -36.16 -0.43
CA ILE A 6 -8.02 -34.86 -0.62
C ILE A 6 -9.11 -33.92 -1.12
N VAL A 7 -9.61 -33.08 -0.23
CA VAL A 7 -10.44 -31.93 -0.61
C VAL A 7 -9.53 -31.05 -1.48
N PRO A 8 -9.86 -30.82 -2.77
CA PRO A 8 -9.08 -29.87 -3.58
C PRO A 8 -9.10 -28.52 -2.86
N PRO A 9 -8.01 -27.74 -2.90
CA PRO A 9 -7.99 -26.42 -2.27
C PRO A 9 -9.21 -25.65 -2.77
N SER A 10 -10.13 -25.36 -1.85
CA SER A 10 -11.37 -24.67 -2.13
C SER A 10 -11.05 -23.29 -2.67
N SER A 11 -11.71 -22.97 -3.79
CA SER A 11 -11.87 -21.66 -4.42
C SER A 11 -10.61 -20.97 -4.89
N GLY A 12 -10.55 -20.68 -6.20
CA GLY A 12 -9.67 -19.66 -6.75
C GLY A 12 -9.89 -18.28 -6.08
N PRO A 13 -9.14 -17.26 -6.51
CA PRO A 13 -9.33 -15.89 -6.04
C PRO A 13 -10.81 -15.53 -6.02
N GLN A 14 -11.32 -15.15 -4.85
CA GLN A 14 -12.68 -14.62 -4.75
C GLN A 14 -12.71 -13.28 -5.46
N MET A 15 -13.70 -13.09 -6.33
CA MET A 15 -14.01 -11.80 -6.93
C MET A 15 -14.08 -10.72 -5.84
N PRO A 16 -13.53 -9.52 -6.07
CA PRO A 16 -13.61 -8.45 -5.09
C PRO A 16 -15.08 -8.07 -4.83
N PHE A 17 -15.42 -7.85 -3.57
CA PHE A 17 -16.75 -7.44 -3.16
C PHE A 17 -16.68 -6.45 -2.00
N MET A 18 -17.69 -5.58 -1.91
CA MET A 18 -17.82 -4.65 -0.79
C MET A 18 -18.36 -5.38 0.44
N MET A 19 -17.58 -5.41 1.52
CA MET A 19 -18.10 -5.87 2.81
C MET A 19 -19.17 -4.90 3.35
N LYS A 20 -20.14 -5.40 4.11
CA LYS A 20 -21.17 -4.58 4.80
C LYS A 20 -20.58 -3.42 5.59
N PHE A 21 -19.39 -3.59 6.17
CA PHE A 21 -18.69 -2.53 6.88
C PHE A 21 -18.39 -1.32 5.98
N HIS A 22 -17.99 -1.55 4.73
CA HIS A 22 -17.73 -0.46 3.78
C HIS A 22 -19.02 0.25 3.42
N GLU A 23 -20.08 -0.50 3.14
CA GLU A 23 -21.40 0.07 2.81
C GLU A 23 -21.91 0.96 3.95
N SER A 24 -21.76 0.52 5.21
CA SER A 24 -22.26 1.27 6.37
C SER A 24 -21.39 2.47 6.77
N HIS A 25 -20.17 2.59 6.23
CA HIS A 25 -19.23 3.67 6.55
C HIS A 25 -18.76 4.43 5.30
N GLN A 26 -19.42 4.26 4.17
CA GLN A 26 -19.01 4.87 2.91
C GLN A 26 -19.05 6.39 3.00
N GLU A 27 -20.15 6.97 3.49
CA GLU A 27 -20.34 8.42 3.61
C GLU A 27 -19.25 9.10 4.45
N PRO A 28 -18.96 8.69 5.71
CA PRO A 28 -17.90 9.33 6.49
C PRO A 28 -16.50 9.12 5.91
N VAL A 29 -16.24 8.00 5.22
CA VAL A 29 -14.97 7.79 4.51
C VAL A 29 -14.87 8.71 3.29
N GLU A 30 -15.95 8.86 2.51
CA GLU A 30 -15.99 9.78 1.37
C GLU A 30 -15.87 11.23 1.84
N GLU A 31 -16.49 11.63 2.96
CA GLU A 31 -16.33 12.96 3.56
C GLU A 31 -14.87 13.22 3.97
N LEU A 32 -14.24 12.27 4.67
CA LEU A 32 -12.82 12.34 5.05
C LEU A 32 -11.90 12.49 3.83
N LEU A 33 -12.28 11.84 2.72
CA LEU A 33 -11.49 11.77 1.49
C LEU A 33 -11.86 12.82 0.44
N ASN A 34 -12.90 13.62 0.68
CA ASN A 34 -13.31 14.72 -0.20
C ASN A 34 -12.64 16.04 0.20
N THR A 35 -11.35 15.98 0.48
CA THR A 35 -10.54 17.15 0.80
C THR A 35 -9.43 17.34 -0.24
N LYS A 36 -8.99 18.58 -0.42
CA LYS A 36 -7.99 18.95 -1.44
C LYS A 36 -6.64 18.24 -1.23
N GLU A 37 -6.34 17.86 0.00
CA GLU A 37 -5.10 17.18 0.40
C GLU A 37 -4.89 15.87 -0.36
N TRP A 38 -5.96 15.18 -0.77
CA TRP A 38 -5.87 13.90 -1.47
C TRP A 38 -5.54 14.05 -2.96
N SER A 39 -5.88 15.19 -3.56
CA SER A 39 -5.42 15.52 -4.92
C SER A 39 -3.89 15.60 -5.02
N LEU A 40 -3.23 16.01 -3.92
CA LEU A 40 -1.76 16.02 -3.85
C LEU A 40 -1.19 14.61 -3.98
N LEU A 41 -1.85 13.61 -3.37
CA LEU A 41 -1.43 12.22 -3.47
C LEU A 41 -1.47 11.72 -4.92
N THR A 42 -2.55 12.00 -5.65
CA THR A 42 -2.64 11.69 -7.09
C THR A 42 -1.53 12.39 -7.87
N ASN A 43 -1.33 13.69 -7.65
CA ASN A 43 -0.28 14.44 -8.34
C ASN A 43 1.13 13.91 -8.05
N MET A 44 1.42 13.48 -6.81
CA MET A 44 2.70 12.87 -6.46
C MET A 44 2.90 11.53 -7.18
N MET A 45 1.86 10.70 -7.27
CA MET A 45 1.91 9.45 -8.01
C MET A 45 2.15 9.68 -9.51
N ASP A 46 1.44 10.63 -10.11
CA ASP A 46 1.62 10.99 -11.52
C ASP A 46 3.01 11.58 -11.80
N THR A 47 3.55 12.36 -10.86
CA THR A 47 4.85 13.03 -11.03
C THR A 47 6.02 12.06 -10.84
N TYR A 48 6.02 11.29 -9.74
CA TYR A 48 7.17 10.46 -9.36
C TYR A 48 7.07 9.01 -9.84
N PHE A 49 5.85 8.52 -10.10
CA PHE A 49 5.59 7.13 -10.48
C PHE A 49 4.57 7.02 -11.64
N PRO A 50 4.72 7.78 -12.74
CA PRO A 50 3.70 7.88 -13.81
C PRO A 50 3.30 6.53 -14.40
N ALA A 51 4.26 5.62 -14.59
CA ALA A 51 3.99 4.29 -15.11
C ALA A 51 3.17 3.42 -14.14
N ILE A 52 3.35 3.60 -12.83
CA ILE A 52 2.57 2.87 -11.81
C ILE A 52 1.18 3.50 -11.71
N ALA A 53 1.09 4.83 -11.65
CA ALA A 53 -0.18 5.55 -11.64
C ALA A 53 -1.07 5.17 -12.84
N LYS A 54 -0.48 5.12 -14.05
CA LYS A 54 -1.16 4.65 -15.26
C LYS A 54 -1.73 3.24 -15.09
N LYS A 55 -0.97 2.31 -14.51
CA LYS A 55 -1.47 0.94 -14.25
C LYS A 55 -2.59 0.91 -13.21
N TYR A 56 -2.56 1.79 -12.21
CA TYR A 56 -3.63 1.92 -11.22
C TYR A 56 -4.93 2.40 -11.91
N CYS A 57 -4.84 3.42 -12.78
CA CYS A 57 -5.97 3.90 -13.57
C CYS A 57 -6.55 2.82 -14.50
N CYS A 58 -5.69 2.08 -15.22
CA CYS A 58 -6.12 0.98 -16.07
C CYS A 58 -6.85 -0.11 -15.27
N CYS A 59 -6.35 -0.43 -14.08
CA CYS A 59 -6.97 -1.39 -13.18
C CYS A 59 -8.36 -0.91 -12.71
N ASP A 60 -8.50 0.37 -12.39
CA ASP A 60 -9.77 0.99 -12.00
C ASP A 60 -10.79 1.01 -13.14
N GLU A 61 -10.38 1.37 -14.36
CA GLU A 61 -11.23 1.33 -15.56
C GLU A 61 -11.80 -0.07 -15.81
N TYR A 62 -10.94 -1.10 -15.72
CA TYR A 62 -11.37 -2.49 -15.85
C TYR A 62 -12.42 -2.87 -14.81
N TRP A 63 -12.14 -2.65 -13.51
CA TRP A 63 -13.08 -3.05 -12.47
C TRP A 63 -14.38 -2.26 -12.50
N ARG A 64 -14.34 -0.97 -12.85
CA ARG A 64 -15.57 -0.17 -13.05
C ARG A 64 -16.41 -0.73 -14.20
N GLY A 65 -15.79 -1.10 -15.32
CA GLY A 65 -16.51 -1.72 -16.44
C GLY A 65 -17.05 -3.11 -16.09
N HIS A 66 -16.19 -3.97 -15.56
CA HIS A 66 -16.49 -5.37 -15.28
C HIS A 66 -17.51 -5.57 -14.15
N MET A 67 -17.48 -4.70 -13.14
CA MET A 67 -18.37 -4.78 -11.96
C MET A 67 -19.48 -3.73 -11.97
N ASN A 68 -19.78 -3.13 -13.14
CA ASN A 68 -20.79 -2.08 -13.30
C ASN A 68 -20.69 -0.97 -12.25
N GLY A 69 -19.45 -0.54 -11.96
CA GLY A 69 -19.14 0.51 -10.99
C GLY A 69 -19.21 0.11 -9.52
N ALA A 70 -19.53 -1.14 -9.17
CA ALA A 70 -19.64 -1.58 -7.78
C ALA A 70 -18.28 -1.56 -7.04
N ILE A 71 -17.18 -1.71 -7.78
CA ILE A 71 -15.82 -1.59 -7.27
C ILE A 71 -15.16 -0.40 -7.99
N LYS A 72 -14.63 0.54 -7.21
CA LYS A 72 -13.93 1.73 -7.68
C LYS A 72 -12.77 2.05 -6.75
N VAL A 73 -11.77 2.74 -7.27
CA VAL A 73 -10.70 3.29 -6.43
C VAL A 73 -11.22 4.36 -5.47
N ILE A 74 -10.56 4.40 -4.32
CA ILE A 74 -10.58 5.43 -3.31
C ILE A 74 -9.52 6.48 -3.69
N SER A 75 -9.85 7.77 -3.56
CA SER A 75 -8.91 8.87 -3.79
C SER A 75 -8.22 8.81 -5.18
N SER A 76 -8.98 8.43 -6.21
CA SER A 76 -8.55 8.34 -7.62
C SER A 76 -7.53 7.25 -7.98
N LEU A 77 -6.89 6.56 -7.02
CA LEU A 77 -5.80 5.62 -7.34
C LEU A 77 -5.82 4.30 -6.55
N PHE A 78 -6.20 4.31 -5.27
CA PHE A 78 -5.98 3.16 -4.39
C PHE A 78 -7.28 2.42 -4.13
N PHE A 79 -7.30 1.09 -4.10
CA PHE A 79 -8.55 0.37 -3.83
C PHE A 79 -8.92 0.30 -2.35
N LEU A 80 -7.95 0.45 -1.45
CA LEU A 80 -8.17 0.37 -0.01
C LEU A 80 -7.47 1.51 0.73
N VAL A 81 -8.11 1.92 1.83
CA VAL A 81 -7.53 2.80 2.84
C VAL A 81 -7.69 2.15 4.21
N SER A 82 -6.62 2.16 5.02
CA SER A 82 -6.69 1.79 6.44
C SER A 82 -6.53 3.02 7.31
N ILE A 83 -7.37 3.12 8.34
CA ILE A 83 -7.37 4.21 9.31
C ILE A 83 -6.79 3.69 10.61
N ASN A 84 -5.56 4.08 10.90
CA ASN A 84 -4.87 3.72 12.12
C ASN A 84 -4.91 4.93 13.07
N ALA A 85 -5.91 4.98 13.94
CA ALA A 85 -6.05 6.05 14.93
C ALA A 85 -6.01 5.46 16.35
N SER A 86 -5.21 6.07 17.23
CA SER A 86 -5.19 5.69 18.64
C SER A 86 -6.49 6.10 19.33
N LEU A 87 -7.35 5.14 19.68
CA LEU A 87 -8.53 5.39 20.52
C LEU A 87 -8.22 5.36 22.02
N SER A 88 -7.11 4.73 22.42
CA SER A 88 -6.65 4.65 23.82
C SER A 88 -5.18 4.20 23.96
N GLU A 89 -4.67 3.41 23.01
CA GLU A 89 -3.28 2.93 22.97
C GLU A 89 -2.55 3.37 21.70
N HIS A 90 -1.22 3.53 21.79
CA HIS A 90 -0.38 3.88 20.66
C HIS A 90 -0.46 2.80 19.57
N VAL A 91 -0.86 3.18 18.36
CA VAL A 91 -0.82 2.28 17.21
C VAL A 91 0.64 1.98 16.88
N LYS A 92 1.08 0.73 17.01
CA LYS A 92 2.40 0.31 16.53
C LYS A 92 2.29 -0.97 15.73
N THR A 93 3.13 -1.08 14.72
CA THR A 93 3.25 -2.27 13.90
C THR A 93 4.54 -3.00 14.26
N TRP A 94 4.49 -4.33 14.22
CA TRP A 94 5.68 -5.15 14.25
C TRP A 94 6.38 -5.11 12.88
N PRO A 95 7.68 -5.43 12.77
CA PRO A 95 8.36 -5.56 11.49
C PRO A 95 7.60 -6.49 10.54
N HIS A 96 7.15 -5.97 9.40
CA HIS A 96 6.38 -6.73 8.41
C HIS A 96 6.57 -6.17 7.00
N CYS A 97 6.16 -6.95 6.00
CA CYS A 97 5.91 -6.46 4.65
C CYS A 97 4.42 -6.64 4.34
N ASP A 98 3.84 -5.75 3.55
CA ASP A 98 2.47 -5.88 3.09
C ASP A 98 2.39 -6.86 1.92
N ARG A 99 2.66 -8.14 2.17
CA ARG A 99 2.80 -9.18 1.12
C ARG A 99 1.55 -9.39 0.28
N LYS A 100 0.40 -8.87 0.71
CA LYS A 100 -0.87 -8.92 -0.04
C LYS A 100 -1.02 -7.75 -1.01
N ASN A 101 -0.21 -6.71 -0.91
CA ASN A 101 -0.20 -5.59 -1.86
C ASN A 101 0.47 -6.02 -3.16
N VAL A 102 0.16 -5.33 -4.26
CA VAL A 102 0.84 -5.56 -5.54
C VAL A 102 2.35 -5.28 -5.36
N ALA A 103 3.18 -6.25 -5.75
CA ALA A 103 4.63 -6.20 -5.48
C ALA A 103 5.31 -4.94 -6.03
N ILE A 104 4.94 -4.51 -7.25
CA ILE A 104 5.47 -3.29 -7.87
C ILE A 104 4.66 -2.03 -7.53
N GLY A 105 3.65 -2.14 -6.69
CA GLY A 105 2.79 -1.01 -6.34
C GLY A 105 3.42 -0.11 -5.31
N ILE A 106 2.91 1.11 -5.25
CA ILE A 106 3.23 2.08 -4.20
C ILE A 106 2.11 2.05 -3.17
N CYS A 107 2.49 2.11 -1.90
CA CYS A 107 1.64 2.43 -0.78
C CYS A 107 1.91 3.87 -0.37
N ALA A 108 0.87 4.59 0.09
CA ALA A 108 1.02 5.93 0.63
C ALA A 108 0.56 5.99 2.08
N ILE A 109 1.40 6.53 2.96
CA ILE A 109 1.05 6.81 4.35
C ILE A 109 0.84 8.31 4.47
N PHE A 110 -0.27 8.72 5.07
CA PHE A 110 -0.50 10.10 5.50
C PHE A 110 -0.58 10.14 7.02
N ILE A 111 0.29 10.92 7.65
CA ILE A 111 0.31 11.07 9.12
C ILE A 111 -0.58 12.23 9.54
N PHE A 112 -1.41 12.03 10.56
CA PHE A 112 -2.29 13.05 11.10
C PHE A 112 -2.31 13.06 12.63
N GLY A 113 -2.88 14.12 13.19
CA GLY A 113 -3.06 14.30 14.63
C GLY A 113 -2.11 15.33 15.23
N PHE A 114 -2.23 15.50 16.54
CA PHE A 114 -1.45 16.43 17.35
C PHE A 114 -0.53 15.62 18.26
N PHE A 115 0.75 15.60 17.93
CA PHE A 115 1.80 14.89 18.66
C PHE A 115 3.16 15.51 18.31
N ASP A 116 4.18 15.24 19.12
CA ASP A 116 5.55 15.62 18.82
C ASP A 116 6.18 14.62 17.83
N ASP A 117 6.27 15.02 16.57
CA ASP A 117 6.85 14.20 15.50
C ASP A 117 8.37 14.07 15.57
N THR A 118 9.05 14.84 16.41
CA THR A 118 10.48 14.66 16.66
C THR A 118 10.74 13.49 17.60
N GLU A 119 9.69 13.06 18.32
CA GLU A 119 9.73 11.99 19.32
C GLU A 119 8.92 10.76 18.88
N GLN A 120 7.88 10.93 18.07
CA GLN A 120 7.00 9.86 17.57
C GLN A 120 6.96 9.85 16.03
N ALA A 121 6.38 8.80 15.44
CA ALA A 121 6.16 8.67 14.00
C ALA A 121 7.44 8.51 13.16
N TRP A 122 8.37 7.69 13.65
CA TRP A 122 9.52 7.25 12.86
C TRP A 122 9.17 5.95 12.15
N LEU A 123 9.47 5.86 10.86
CA LEU A 123 9.29 4.66 10.05
C LEU A 123 10.65 4.07 9.70
N VAL A 124 10.84 2.81 10.04
CA VAL A 124 12.01 2.05 9.59
C VAL A 124 11.66 1.39 8.27
N ASN A 125 12.57 1.50 7.30
CA ASN A 125 12.56 0.72 6.06
C ASN A 125 13.87 -0.06 5.99
N LEU A 126 13.80 -1.36 6.27
CA LEU A 126 14.97 -2.20 6.48
C LEU A 126 15.83 -2.35 5.23
N GLU A 127 15.23 -2.74 4.10
CA GLU A 127 15.95 -3.02 2.85
C GLU A 127 16.52 -1.74 2.24
N ALA A 128 15.91 -0.59 2.52
CA ALA A 128 16.44 0.72 2.14
C ALA A 128 17.52 1.24 3.10
N ASN A 129 17.72 0.58 4.25
CA ASN A 129 18.62 1.02 5.34
C ASN A 129 18.37 2.47 5.77
N ILE A 130 17.10 2.88 5.82
CA ILE A 130 16.71 4.23 6.26
C ILE A 130 15.72 4.16 7.42
N VAL A 131 15.82 5.16 8.28
CA VAL A 131 14.77 5.49 9.25
C VAL A 131 14.36 6.93 8.99
N VAL A 132 13.07 7.13 8.76
CA VAL A 132 12.52 8.40 8.31
C VAL A 132 11.56 8.91 9.36
N GLN A 133 11.79 10.14 9.82
CA GLN A 133 10.81 10.87 10.60
C GLN A 133 9.64 11.25 9.69
N LEU A 134 8.40 10.97 10.11
CA LEU A 134 7.19 11.31 9.36
C LEU A 134 6.36 12.36 10.12
N PRO A 135 6.58 13.65 9.85
CA PRO A 135 5.81 14.74 10.45
C PRO A 135 4.31 14.64 10.20
N THR A 136 3.53 15.33 11.04
CA THR A 136 2.09 15.49 10.77
C THR A 136 1.86 16.18 9.42
N ARG A 137 0.83 15.76 8.69
CA ARG A 137 0.44 16.22 7.35
C ARG A 137 1.43 15.88 6.22
N VAL A 138 2.33 14.93 6.44
CA VAL A 138 3.25 14.43 5.42
C VAL A 138 2.70 13.16 4.77
N PHE A 139 2.88 13.08 3.46
CA PHE A 139 2.76 11.83 2.71
C PHE A 139 4.11 11.14 2.57
N PHE A 140 4.12 9.83 2.78
CA PHE A 140 5.27 8.99 2.53
C PHE A 140 4.89 7.87 1.56
N LEU A 141 5.55 7.81 0.41
CA LEU A 141 5.28 6.86 -0.67
C LEU A 141 6.41 5.83 -0.72
N PHE A 142 6.07 4.54 -0.68
CA PHE A 142 7.06 3.46 -0.72
C PHE A 142 6.44 2.12 -1.17
N PRO A 143 7.26 1.18 -1.69
CA PRO A 143 6.78 -0.14 -2.11
C PRO A 143 6.63 -1.08 -0.90
N SER A 144 5.53 -0.95 -0.16
CA SER A 144 5.33 -1.64 1.13
C SER A 144 5.30 -3.18 1.05
N ALA A 145 5.06 -3.74 -0.13
CA ALA A 145 5.14 -5.18 -0.38
C ALA A 145 6.58 -5.72 -0.45
N LEU A 146 7.56 -4.87 -0.78
CA LEU A 146 8.96 -5.25 -0.99
C LEU A 146 9.87 -4.86 0.17
N VAL A 147 9.41 -3.95 1.03
CA VAL A 147 10.20 -3.38 2.11
C VAL A 147 9.60 -3.78 3.44
N THR A 148 10.38 -4.48 4.26
CA THR A 148 10.13 -4.72 5.67
C THR A 148 10.14 -3.37 6.40
N HIS A 149 9.03 -3.04 7.02
CA HIS A 149 8.84 -1.77 7.69
C HIS A 149 8.05 -1.89 8.99
N TRP A 150 8.26 -0.93 9.88
CA TRP A 150 7.52 -0.77 11.12
C TRP A 150 7.67 0.67 11.64
N ASN A 151 6.72 1.10 12.47
CA ASN A 151 6.81 2.39 13.12
C ASN A 151 7.32 2.27 14.56
N LEU A 152 8.07 3.28 14.98
CA LEU A 152 8.63 3.36 16.33
C LEU A 152 8.59 4.80 16.85
N ASP A 153 8.80 4.92 18.15
CA ASP A 153 9.08 6.17 18.83
C ASP A 153 10.59 6.24 19.13
N LYS A 154 11.12 7.46 19.22
CA LYS A 154 12.55 7.70 19.42
C LYS A 154 13.11 7.06 20.69
N LYS A 155 12.31 6.88 21.75
CA LYS A 155 12.71 6.15 22.97
C LYS A 155 13.10 4.69 22.69
N GLU A 156 12.58 4.08 21.62
CA GLU A 156 12.79 2.67 21.30
C GLU A 156 14.12 2.42 20.59
N PHE A 157 14.73 3.46 20.00
CA PHE A 157 16.07 3.41 19.42
C PHE A 157 17.12 2.92 20.40
N TYR A 158 17.00 3.31 21.66
CA TYR A 158 17.99 3.00 22.68
C TYR A 158 17.61 1.75 23.50
N SER A 159 16.52 1.06 23.15
CA SER A 159 16.08 -0.12 23.89
C SER A 159 16.92 -1.34 23.55
N SER A 160 17.21 -2.18 24.54
CA SER A 160 17.94 -3.45 24.35
C SER A 160 17.20 -4.47 23.48
N GLN A 161 15.92 -4.22 23.20
CA GLN A 161 15.05 -5.11 22.42
C GLN A 161 15.29 -4.99 20.90
N TYR A 162 15.82 -3.85 20.43
CA TYR A 162 16.18 -3.62 19.04
C TYR A 162 17.57 -2.96 18.99
N PRO A 163 18.64 -3.65 18.54
CA PRO A 163 20.01 -3.13 18.60
C PRO A 163 20.31 -2.05 17.52
N LEU A 164 19.35 -1.15 17.26
CA LEU A 164 19.54 -0.03 16.36
C LEU A 164 20.02 1.18 17.17
N GLN A 165 21.33 1.28 17.45
CA GLN A 165 21.89 2.48 18.09
C GLN A 165 21.88 3.64 17.10
N PHE A 166 20.91 4.56 17.24
CA PHE A 166 20.91 5.83 16.54
C PHE A 166 21.62 6.88 17.38
N ILE A 167 22.52 7.65 16.76
CA ILE A 167 23.13 8.83 17.39
C ILE A 167 22.42 10.05 16.80
N MET A 168 21.62 10.73 17.61
CA MET A 168 20.84 11.90 17.20
C MET A 168 21.53 13.19 17.64
N THR A 169 21.41 14.26 16.87
CA THR A 169 21.94 15.57 17.20
C THR A 169 20.87 16.66 17.18
N PRO A 170 21.08 17.76 17.92
CA PRO A 170 20.30 18.98 17.70
C PRO A 170 20.35 19.40 16.24
N LYS A 171 19.24 19.96 15.74
CA LYS A 171 19.10 20.40 14.35
C LYS A 171 20.29 21.28 13.94
N GLY A 172 21.02 20.84 12.91
CA GLY A 172 22.19 21.55 12.38
C GLY A 172 23.52 21.28 13.09
N GLN A 173 23.58 20.31 14.01
CA GLN A 173 24.81 19.94 14.73
C GLN A 173 25.27 18.51 14.40
N CYS A 174 26.58 18.26 14.53
CA CYS A 174 27.17 16.91 14.43
C CYS A 174 27.24 16.21 15.79
N PRO A 175 27.27 14.87 15.84
CA PRO A 175 27.29 14.14 17.10
C PRO A 175 28.59 14.37 17.87
N ASN A 176 28.47 14.66 19.17
CA ASN A 176 29.62 14.93 20.04
C ASN A 176 29.56 14.23 21.41
N GLY A 177 28.58 13.35 21.64
CA GLY A 177 28.43 12.57 22.88
C GLY A 177 27.98 13.35 24.12
N LEU A 178 27.62 14.63 23.98
CA LEU A 178 27.19 15.51 25.10
C LEU A 178 25.79 16.10 24.93
N ASN A 179 25.20 15.96 23.73
CA ASN A 179 23.97 16.66 23.34
C ASN A 179 22.72 15.74 23.35
N GLU A 180 22.75 14.66 24.11
CA GLU A 180 21.70 13.63 24.17
C GLU A 180 20.88 13.78 25.47
N GLN A 181 19.55 13.86 25.38
CA GLN A 181 18.64 13.97 26.52
C GLN A 181 17.55 12.89 26.42
N PRO A 182 17.14 12.24 27.54
CA PRO A 182 16.07 11.24 27.56
C PRO A 182 14.69 11.86 27.32
N LEU A 183 13.76 11.08 26.75
CA LEU A 183 12.41 11.54 26.43
C LEU A 183 11.55 11.86 27.65
N HIS A 184 10.83 12.98 27.55
CA HIS A 184 9.66 13.30 28.36
C HIS A 184 8.36 12.76 27.72
N LYS A 185 7.28 12.82 28.52
CA LYS A 185 5.97 12.18 28.31
C LYS A 185 5.43 12.36 26.88
N ILE A 186 5.00 11.24 26.31
CA ILE A 186 4.46 11.10 24.95
C ILE A 186 2.96 11.46 24.98
N ASP A 187 2.56 12.51 24.26
CA ASP A 187 1.16 12.90 24.11
C ASP A 187 0.40 11.93 23.20
N SER A 188 -0.87 11.66 23.56
CA SER A 188 -1.85 10.92 22.77
C SER A 188 -2.30 11.74 21.56
N GLY A 189 -2.48 11.13 20.39
CA GLY A 189 -3.09 11.81 19.24
C GLY A 189 -2.54 11.43 17.87
N ARG A 190 -1.48 10.63 17.78
CA ARG A 190 -0.94 10.15 16.50
C ARG A 190 -1.92 9.24 15.76
N GLY A 191 -2.15 9.53 14.49
CA GLY A 191 -2.88 8.67 13.57
C GLY A 191 -2.21 8.61 12.20
N SER A 192 -2.60 7.62 11.39
CA SER A 192 -2.19 7.53 10.00
C SER A 192 -3.30 6.97 9.12
N LEU A 193 -3.39 7.47 7.90
CA LEU A 193 -4.13 6.84 6.81
C LEU A 193 -3.14 6.11 5.92
N VAL A 194 -3.45 4.89 5.53
CA VAL A 194 -2.58 4.06 4.68
C VAL A 194 -3.38 3.68 3.44
N PHE A 195 -2.95 4.17 2.28
CA PHE A 195 -3.57 3.91 0.98
C PHE A 195 -2.79 2.84 0.23
N PHE A 196 -3.47 1.79 -0.20
CA PHE A 196 -2.83 0.65 -0.84
C PHE A 196 -3.78 -0.08 -1.78
N THR A 197 -3.19 -0.93 -2.63
CA THR A 197 -3.94 -1.79 -3.54
C THR A 197 -3.47 -3.23 -3.38
N PRO A 198 -4.38 -4.16 -3.02
CA PRO A 198 -4.07 -5.59 -3.02
C PRO A 198 -3.63 -6.07 -4.40
N GLY A 199 -2.69 -7.02 -4.43
CA GLY A 199 -2.23 -7.64 -5.67
C GLY A 199 -3.35 -8.33 -6.45
N GLN A 200 -4.41 -8.77 -5.75
CA GLN A 200 -5.61 -9.36 -6.34
C GLN A 200 -6.31 -8.41 -7.32
N MET A 201 -6.30 -7.10 -7.05
CA MET A 201 -6.91 -6.12 -7.96
C MET A 201 -6.18 -6.08 -9.31
N PHE A 202 -4.87 -6.39 -9.31
CA PHE A 202 -4.04 -6.36 -10.50
C PHE A 202 -4.05 -7.65 -11.32
N VAL A 203 -4.73 -8.71 -10.86
CA VAL A 203 -4.72 -10.00 -11.55
C VAL A 203 -5.17 -9.87 -13.01
N PRO A 204 -6.29 -9.19 -13.34
CA PRO A 204 -6.72 -8.97 -14.73
C PRO A 204 -5.66 -8.32 -15.61
N LEU A 205 -4.88 -7.38 -15.06
CA LEU A 205 -3.85 -6.68 -15.81
C LEU A 205 -2.71 -7.61 -16.25
N TYR A 206 -2.35 -8.58 -15.41
CA TYR A 206 -1.24 -9.51 -15.67
C TYR A 206 -1.69 -10.80 -16.35
N SER A 207 -2.98 -11.12 -16.26
CA SER A 207 -3.57 -12.32 -16.82
C SER A 207 -4.19 -12.11 -18.21
N GLY A 208 -4.23 -10.86 -18.71
CA GLY A 208 -4.88 -10.52 -19.98
C GLY A 208 -6.40 -10.50 -19.90
N GLY A 209 -6.94 -9.91 -18.83
CA GLY A 209 -8.39 -9.78 -18.60
C GLY A 209 -9.05 -10.97 -17.92
N LEU A 210 -8.27 -11.95 -17.42
CA LEU A 210 -8.82 -13.05 -16.63
C LEU A 210 -8.85 -12.68 -15.14
N ASP A 211 -9.93 -13.00 -14.45
CA ASP A 211 -10.17 -12.55 -13.08
C ASP A 211 -9.30 -13.29 -12.05
N SER A 212 -8.67 -14.40 -12.44
CA SER A 212 -7.79 -15.18 -11.58
C SER A 212 -6.52 -15.71 -12.23
N VAL A 213 -5.48 -15.89 -11.39
CA VAL A 213 -4.27 -16.66 -11.76
C VAL A 213 -4.62 -18.11 -12.08
N GLY A 214 -5.66 -18.65 -11.43
CA GLY A 214 -6.17 -20.00 -11.70
C GLY A 214 -6.68 -20.15 -13.13
N GLU A 215 -7.51 -19.22 -13.59
CA GLU A 215 -8.00 -19.16 -14.97
C GLU A 215 -6.87 -18.94 -15.96
N ALA A 216 -5.92 -18.05 -15.66
CA ALA A 216 -4.75 -17.85 -16.52
C ALA A 216 -3.90 -19.12 -16.67
N LEU A 217 -3.67 -19.85 -15.58
CA LEU A 217 -2.97 -21.12 -15.60
C LEU A 217 -3.78 -22.22 -16.30
N GLN A 218 -5.10 -22.22 -16.15
CA GLN A 218 -5.99 -23.16 -16.82
C GLN A 218 -6.00 -22.92 -18.33
N ALA A 219 -6.16 -21.67 -18.78
CA ALA A 219 -6.08 -21.27 -20.18
C ALA A 219 -4.74 -21.70 -20.82
N ARG A 220 -3.63 -21.51 -20.07
CA ARG A 220 -2.30 -21.97 -20.49
C ARG A 220 -2.20 -23.50 -20.61
N ARG A 221 -2.88 -24.26 -19.73
CA ARG A 221 -2.90 -25.73 -19.75
C ARG A 221 -3.79 -26.30 -20.85
N THR A 222 -4.90 -25.64 -21.17
CA THR A 222 -5.85 -26.07 -22.20
C THR A 222 -5.42 -25.68 -23.62
N GLY A 223 -4.27 -25.02 -23.77
CA GLY A 223 -3.72 -24.66 -25.08
C GLY A 223 -4.43 -23.50 -25.77
N ALA A 224 -5.22 -22.70 -25.02
CA ALA A 224 -5.59 -21.38 -25.51
C ALA A 224 -4.28 -20.60 -25.75
N PRO A 225 -4.01 -20.08 -26.97
CA PRO A 225 -2.73 -19.49 -27.28
C PRO A 225 -2.45 -18.36 -26.29
N TRP A 226 -1.32 -18.45 -25.58
CA TRP A 226 -0.90 -17.40 -24.65
C TRP A 226 -0.82 -16.03 -25.35
N LEU A 227 -0.57 -16.01 -26.67
CA LEU A 227 -0.66 -14.81 -27.48
C LEU A 227 -2.07 -14.26 -27.65
N ASP A 228 -3.12 -15.09 -27.72
CA ASP A 228 -4.50 -14.62 -27.94
C ASP A 228 -5.03 -13.91 -26.68
N VAL A 229 -4.69 -14.42 -25.50
CA VAL A 229 -5.01 -13.79 -24.20
C VAL A 229 -4.25 -12.46 -24.00
N HIS A 230 -3.08 -12.32 -24.62
CA HIS A 230 -2.28 -11.08 -24.57
C HIS A 230 -2.60 -10.09 -25.71
N GLN A 231 -3.19 -10.55 -26.83
CA GLN A 231 -3.71 -9.69 -27.90
C GLN A 231 -4.93 -8.89 -27.44
N ASP A 232 -5.76 -9.46 -26.56
CA ASP A 232 -6.88 -8.76 -25.92
C ASP A 232 -6.47 -7.79 -24.80
N MET A 233 -5.18 -7.64 -24.47
CA MET A 233 -4.79 -6.59 -23.52
C MET A 233 -5.03 -5.19 -24.07
N GLU A 234 -4.97 -4.98 -25.38
CA GLU A 234 -5.27 -3.67 -25.99
C GLU A 234 -6.78 -3.39 -26.00
N THR A 235 -7.63 -4.42 -26.03
CA THR A 235 -9.10 -4.29 -25.94
C THR A 235 -9.56 -4.17 -24.48
N CYS A 236 -8.95 -4.94 -23.57
CA CYS A 236 -9.27 -4.92 -22.14
C CYS A 236 -8.65 -3.72 -21.40
N PHE A 237 -7.47 -3.27 -21.83
CA PHE A 237 -6.73 -2.16 -21.22
C PHE A 237 -6.13 -1.24 -22.30
N PRO A 238 -6.98 -0.54 -23.07
CA PRO A 238 -6.53 0.35 -24.16
C PRO A 238 -5.60 1.47 -23.68
N CYS A 239 -5.62 1.78 -22.39
CA CYS A 239 -4.70 2.72 -21.76
C CYS A 239 -3.25 2.21 -21.74
N LEU A 240 -2.96 0.90 -21.70
CA LEU A 240 -1.60 0.35 -21.65
C LEU A 240 -0.92 0.31 -23.02
N ASP A 241 -0.60 1.49 -23.57
CA ASP A 241 0.24 1.59 -24.78
C ASP A 241 1.61 0.94 -24.52
N ARG A 242 1.87 -0.21 -25.15
CA ARG A 242 3.19 -0.83 -25.12
C ARG A 242 4.04 -0.06 -26.13
N GLY A 243 4.84 0.88 -25.64
CA GLY A 243 5.95 1.42 -26.42
C GLY A 243 6.66 0.26 -27.13
N LYS A 244 6.96 0.42 -28.43
CA LYS A 244 7.53 -0.65 -29.24
C LYS A 244 8.76 -1.23 -28.52
N PRO A 245 9.04 -2.54 -28.67
CA PRO A 245 10.16 -3.20 -27.99
C PRO A 245 11.56 -2.62 -28.24
N SER A 246 11.70 -1.56 -29.05
CA SER A 246 12.95 -0.89 -29.39
C SER A 246 13.43 0.14 -28.36
N ASP A 247 12.63 0.48 -27.35
CA ASP A 247 12.89 1.64 -26.47
C ASP A 247 13.21 1.26 -25.01
N LEU A 248 13.70 0.02 -24.78
CA LEU A 248 14.29 -0.44 -23.51
C LEU A 248 15.74 -0.87 -23.69
#